data_AF-A0A1J4S2X0-F1
#
_entry.id   AF-A0A1J4S2X0-F1
#
_cell.length_a   1.000
_cell.length_b   1.000
_cell.length_c   1.000
_cell.angle_alpha   90.00
_cell.angle_beta   90.00
_cell.angle_gamma   90.00
#
_symmetry.space_group_name_H-M   'P 1'
#
loop_
_entity.id
_entity.type
_entity.pdbx_description
1 polymer ?
#
loop_
_entity_poly.entity_id
_entity_poly.type
_entity_poly.pdbx_seq_one_letter_code
_entity_poly.pdbx_strand_id
1 'polypeptide(L)'
;MFGHGTYLFYTLIFTLPLIGFLWFFYRPILRPCLKKILGLSLLATFYGFLVWPYGLKMSCWGYSEAKILNITLFGVVLEDIVWWFLVTWLLISFVTVSLHFENRKQSFLASLIKNAFRVLRLIFPFLKTSRLQTDGLTLAVF
;
A
#
# COMPACT_ATOMS: atom_id res chain seq x y z
N MET A 1 16.68 -7.16 10.76
CA MET A 1 16.23 -6.03 9.91
C MET A 1 15.07 -5.24 10.52
N PHE A 2 14.23 -5.83 11.37
CA PHE A 2 13.29 -5.06 12.19
C PHE A 2 14.02 -4.55 13.44
N GLY A 3 13.83 -3.30 13.86
CA GLY A 3 14.41 -2.72 15.08
C GLY A 3 13.77 -3.31 16.35
N HIS A 4 13.40 -2.48 17.32
CA HIS A 4 12.68 -2.93 18.53
C HIS A 4 11.18 -3.23 18.30
N GLY A 5 10.61 -2.86 17.14
CA GLY A 5 9.20 -3.06 16.84
C GLY A 5 8.85 -4.50 16.44
N THR A 6 7.60 -4.89 16.66
CA THR A 6 7.04 -6.15 16.18
C THR A 6 6.83 -6.12 14.66
N TYR A 7 6.76 -7.29 14.03
CA TYR A 7 6.48 -7.40 12.60
C TYR A 7 5.14 -6.76 12.22
N LEU A 8 4.13 -6.87 13.11
CA LEU A 8 2.85 -6.18 12.96
C LEU A 8 3.00 -4.67 12.89
N PHE A 9 3.79 -4.09 13.81
CA PHE A 9 3.99 -2.63 13.87
C PHE A 9 4.55 -2.10 12.55
N TYR A 10 5.59 -2.74 12.01
CA TYR A 10 6.16 -2.37 10.72
C TYR A 10 5.18 -2.57 9.57
N THR A 11 4.41 -3.65 9.59
CA THR A 11 3.37 -3.89 8.59
C THR A 11 2.36 -2.74 8.57
N LEU A 12 1.85 -2.33 9.73
CA LEU A 12 0.86 -1.27 9.84
C LEU A 12 1.41 0.10 9.44
N ILE A 13 2.61 0.47 9.91
CA ILE A 13 3.19 1.80 9.64
C ILE A 13 3.52 2.00 8.15
N PHE A 14 3.86 0.94 7.42
CA PHE A 14 4.13 1.05 5.98
C PHE A 14 2.89 0.89 5.11
N THR A 15 1.93 0.04 5.50
CA THR A 15 0.75 -0.24 4.65
C THR A 15 -0.38 0.76 4.87
N LEU A 16 -0.73 1.08 6.13
CA LEU A 16 -1.91 1.90 6.41
C LEU A 16 -1.83 3.31 5.84
N PRO A 17 -0.70 4.05 5.89
CA PRO A 17 -0.62 5.38 5.29
C PRO A 17 -0.81 5.34 3.76
N LEU A 18 -0.25 4.32 3.08
CA LEU A 18 -0.39 4.16 1.64
C LEU A 18 -1.82 3.81 1.25
N ILE A 19 -2.46 2.90 1.99
CA ILE A 19 -3.87 2.56 1.81
C ILE A 19 -4.73 3.81 2.05
N GLY A 20 -4.49 4.52 3.15
CA GLY A 20 -5.21 5.74 3.52
C GLY A 20 -5.09 6.83 2.45
N PHE A 21 -3.88 7.09 1.96
CA PHE A 21 -3.63 8.02 0.86
C PHE A 21 -4.44 7.65 -0.38
N LEU A 22 -4.33 6.40 -0.83
CA LEU A 22 -4.99 5.94 -2.04
C LEU A 22 -6.51 6.00 -1.90
N TRP A 23 -7.05 5.53 -0.79
CA TRP A 23 -8.49 5.52 -0.52
C TRP A 23 -9.07 6.90 -0.24
N PHE A 24 -8.29 7.85 0.26
CA PHE A 24 -8.72 9.23 0.44
C PHE A 24 -8.89 9.95 -0.90
N PHE A 25 -7.86 9.90 -1.77
CA PHE A 25 -7.87 10.64 -3.04
C PHE A 25 -8.67 9.95 -4.15
N TYR A 26 -8.73 8.61 -4.15
CA TYR A 26 -9.35 7.84 -5.23
C TYR A 26 -10.60 7.09 -4.79
N ARG A 27 -11.20 7.48 -3.65
CA ARG A 27 -12.46 6.91 -3.14
C ARG A 27 -13.56 6.74 -4.19
N PRO A 28 -13.83 7.72 -5.09
CA PRO A 28 -14.90 7.59 -6.09
C PRO A 28 -14.66 6.46 -7.09
N ILE A 29 -13.39 6.11 -7.35
CA ILE A 29 -12.99 5.02 -8.24
C ILE A 29 -13.04 3.68 -7.49
N LEU A 30 -12.55 3.66 -6.25
CA LEU A 30 -12.39 2.44 -5.46
C LEU A 30 -13.70 1.93 -4.85
N ARG A 31 -14.59 2.84 -4.40
CA ARG A 31 -15.83 2.47 -3.71
C ARG A 31 -16.74 1.55 -4.54
N PRO A 32 -16.99 1.79 -5.84
CA PRO A 32 -17.77 0.86 -6.67
C PRO A 32 -17.13 -0.53 -6.80
N CYS A 33 -15.80 -0.60 -6.73
CA CYS A 33 -15.02 -1.83 -6.87
C CYS A 33 -14.76 -2.56 -5.53
N LEU A 34 -15.24 -2.03 -4.39
CA LEU A 34 -14.92 -2.52 -3.05
C LEU A 34 -15.12 -4.03 -2.88
N LYS A 35 -16.24 -4.59 -3.38
CA LYS A 35 -16.50 -6.04 -3.30
C LYS A 35 -15.47 -6.87 -4.05
N LYS A 36 -15.03 -6.40 -5.22
CA LYS A 36 -13.99 -7.07 -6.02
C LYS A 36 -12.63 -6.96 -5.35
N ILE A 37 -12.29 -5.78 -4.83
CA ILE A 37 -11.06 -5.55 -4.08
C ILE A 37 -11.01 -6.49 -2.88
N LEU A 38 -12.07 -6.51 -2.06
CA LEU A 38 -12.18 -7.40 -0.90
C LEU A 38 -12.08 -8.88 -1.28
N GLY A 39 -12.83 -9.32 -2.29
CA GLY A 39 -12.81 -10.71 -2.73
C GLY A 39 -11.43 -11.16 -3.21
N LEU A 40 -10.76 -10.34 -4.03
CA LEU A 40 -9.42 -10.63 -4.54
C LEU A 40 -8.36 -10.56 -3.43
N SER A 41 -8.47 -9.61 -2.49
CA SER A 41 -7.59 -9.53 -1.33
C SER A 41 -7.72 -10.77 -0.45
N LEU A 42 -8.95 -11.18 -0.12
CA LEU A 42 -9.17 -12.39 0.67
C LEU A 42 -8.65 -13.65 -0.04
N LEU A 43 -8.86 -13.76 -1.35
CA LEU A 43 -8.34 -14.88 -2.14
C LEU A 43 -6.81 -14.91 -2.13
N ALA A 44 -6.17 -13.76 -2.31
CA ALA A 44 -4.71 -13.64 -2.27
C ALA A 44 -4.15 -13.89 -0.86
N THR A 45 -4.85 -13.43 0.19
CA THR A 45 -4.52 -13.75 1.59
C THR A 45 -4.62 -15.23 1.87
N PHE A 46 -5.66 -15.89 1.38
CA PHE A 46 -5.83 -17.34 1.54
C PHE A 46 -4.71 -18.10 0.81
N TYR A 47 -4.37 -17.71 -0.41
CA TYR A 47 -3.23 -18.27 -1.13
C TYR A 47 -1.92 -18.05 -0.36
N GLY A 48 -1.67 -16.83 0.11
CA GLY A 48 -0.52 -16.49 0.92
C GLY A 48 -0.40 -17.34 2.17
N PHE A 49 -1.49 -17.47 2.92
CA PHE A 49 -1.62 -18.33 4.10
C PHE A 49 -1.26 -19.80 3.79
N LEU A 50 -1.70 -20.34 2.66
CA LEU A 50 -1.39 -21.72 2.28
C LEU A 50 0.08 -21.92 1.90
N VAL A 51 0.69 -20.97 1.19
CA VAL A 51 2.08 -21.09 0.76
C VAL A 51 3.04 -20.80 1.91
N TRP A 52 2.67 -19.93 2.86
CA TRP A 52 3.51 -19.44 3.96
C TRP A 52 4.33 -20.51 4.69
N PRO A 53 3.71 -21.61 5.17
CA PRO A 53 4.43 -22.70 5.84
C PRO A 53 5.45 -23.41 4.94
N TYR A 54 5.20 -23.49 3.64
CA TYR A 54 6.13 -24.12 2.70
C TYR A 54 7.36 -23.26 2.46
N GLY A 55 7.18 -21.95 2.27
CA GLY A 55 8.33 -21.06 2.08
C GLY A 55 9.20 -20.93 3.33
N LEU A 56 8.61 -21.08 4.52
CA LEU A 56 9.37 -21.24 5.76
C LEU A 56 10.20 -22.53 5.80
N LYS A 57 9.59 -23.67 5.48
CA LYS A 57 10.28 -24.97 5.45
C LYS A 57 11.45 -24.98 4.46
N MET A 58 11.29 -24.28 3.34
CA MET A 58 12.32 -24.17 2.29
C MET A 58 13.34 -23.06 2.58
N SER A 59 13.26 -22.37 3.73
CA SER A 59 14.10 -21.22 4.09
C SER A 59 14.06 -20.08 3.05
N CYS A 60 13.02 -20.04 2.21
CA CYS A 60 12.79 -18.96 1.26
C CYS A 60 12.28 -17.70 1.98
N TRP A 61 11.66 -17.89 3.15
CA TRP A 61 11.18 -16.83 4.03
C TRP A 61 11.78 -17.00 5.43
N GLY A 62 11.85 -15.90 6.18
CA GLY A 62 12.34 -15.93 7.54
C GLY A 62 11.96 -14.68 8.31
N TYR A 63 11.78 -14.84 9.63
CA TYR A 63 11.50 -13.76 10.56
C TYR A 63 12.39 -13.89 11.79
N SER A 64 12.41 -12.84 12.60
CA SER A 64 12.94 -12.91 13.95
C SER A 64 11.82 -13.40 14.88
N GLU A 65 11.95 -14.62 15.41
CA GLU A 65 10.94 -15.24 16.29
C GLU A 65 10.59 -14.36 17.50
N ALA A 66 11.56 -13.60 18.01
CA ALA A 66 11.38 -12.67 19.13
C ALA A 66 10.46 -11.45 18.83
N LYS A 67 10.05 -11.25 17.57
CA LYS A 67 9.30 -10.05 17.11
C LYS A 67 7.89 -10.36 16.63
N ILE A 68 7.47 -11.60 16.83
CA ILE A 68 6.15 -12.12 16.52
C ILE A 68 5.31 -12.09 17.80
N LEU A 69 4.11 -11.55 17.71
CA LEU A 69 3.05 -11.80 18.67
C LEU A 69 2.75 -13.29 18.52
N ASN A 70 2.99 -14.09 19.56
CA ASN A 70 2.83 -15.55 19.56
C ASN A 70 1.36 -16.02 19.41
N ILE A 71 0.56 -15.32 18.62
CA ILE A 71 -0.83 -15.60 18.28
C ILE A 71 -0.83 -16.30 16.94
N THR A 72 -1.23 -17.56 16.94
CA THR A 72 -1.31 -18.38 15.73
C THR A 72 -2.75 -18.77 15.43
N LEU A 73 -3.07 -18.81 14.14
CA LEU A 73 -4.31 -19.33 13.59
C LEU A 73 -3.94 -20.48 12.67
N PHE A 74 -4.38 -21.69 13.01
CA PHE A 74 -4.09 -22.91 12.24
C PHE A 74 -2.59 -23.13 11.95
N GLY A 75 -1.71 -22.72 12.88
CA GLY A 75 -0.25 -22.85 12.75
C GLY A 75 0.43 -21.73 11.94
N VAL A 76 -0.32 -20.73 11.46
CA VAL A 76 0.23 -19.53 10.82
C VAL A 76 0.13 -18.35 11.77
N VAL A 77 1.14 -17.50 11.78
CA VAL A 77 1.20 -16.30 12.64
C VAL A 77 0.17 -15.28 12.14
N LEU A 78 -0.60 -14.69 13.06
CA LEU A 78 -1.67 -13.74 12.72
C LEU A 78 -1.14 -12.57 11.88
N GLU A 79 0.06 -12.10 12.17
CA GLU A 79 0.70 -11.01 11.43
C GLU A 79 0.89 -11.30 9.95
N ASP A 80 1.09 -12.55 9.57
CA ASP A 80 1.25 -12.93 8.16
C ASP A 80 -0.07 -12.76 7.43
N ILE A 81 -1.18 -13.16 8.07
CA ILE A 81 -2.53 -12.97 7.53
C ILE A 81 -2.81 -11.47 7.35
N VAL A 82 -2.48 -10.66 8.35
CA VAL A 82 -2.64 -9.20 8.31
C VAL A 82 -1.77 -8.60 7.21
N TRP A 83 -0.50 -9.01 7.11
CA TRP A 83 0.42 -8.54 6.08
C TRP A 83 -0.09 -8.86 4.69
N TRP A 84 -0.46 -10.13 4.44
CA TRP A 84 -1.01 -10.56 3.16
C TRP A 84 -2.27 -9.78 2.79
N PHE A 85 -3.19 -9.59 3.73
CA PHE A 85 -4.41 -8.83 3.49
C PHE A 85 -4.12 -7.36 3.15
N LEU A 86 -3.31 -6.67 3.96
CA LEU A 86 -3.03 -5.24 3.75
C LEU A 86 -2.22 -4.98 2.48
N VAL A 87 -1.21 -5.80 2.20
CA VAL A 87 -0.39 -5.66 0.98
C VAL A 87 -1.22 -5.94 -0.26
N THR A 88 -2.01 -7.02 -0.28
CA THR A 88 -2.85 -7.34 -1.44
C THR A 88 -3.97 -6.31 -1.62
N TRP A 89 -4.59 -5.83 -0.53
CA TRP A 89 -5.55 -4.73 -0.56
C TRP A 89 -4.97 -3.47 -1.19
N LEU A 90 -3.75 -3.08 -0.77
CA LEU A 90 -3.05 -1.94 -1.33
C LEU A 90 -2.77 -2.14 -2.83
N LEU A 91 -2.20 -3.28 -3.22
CA LEU A 91 -1.86 -3.60 -4.60
C LEU A 91 -3.09 -3.64 -5.51
N ILE A 92 -4.15 -4.34 -5.10
CA ILE A 92 -5.38 -4.45 -5.89
C ILE A 92 -6.07 -3.09 -6.00
N SER A 93 -6.08 -2.29 -4.93
CA SER A 93 -6.58 -0.91 -4.98
C SER A 93 -5.75 -0.08 -5.96
N PHE A 94 -4.42 -0.18 -5.91
CA PHE A 94 -3.52 0.54 -6.81
C PHE A 94 -3.78 0.16 -8.27
N VAL A 95 -3.81 -1.14 -8.59
CA VAL A 95 -4.09 -1.65 -9.94
C VAL A 95 -5.46 -1.18 -10.42
N THR A 96 -6.48 -1.20 -9.56
CA THR A 96 -7.83 -0.72 -9.90
C THR A 96 -7.82 0.76 -10.33
N VAL A 97 -7.08 1.62 -9.60
CA VAL A 97 -6.96 3.04 -9.96
C VAL A 97 -6.13 3.21 -11.22
N SER A 98 -4.99 2.53 -11.34
CA SER A 98 -4.13 2.58 -12.53
C SER A 98 -4.89 2.23 -13.80
N LEU A 99 -5.65 1.12 -13.78
CA LEU A 99 -6.49 0.69 -14.89
C LEU A 99 -7.60 1.71 -15.21
N HIS A 100 -8.17 2.38 -14.21
CA HIS A 100 -9.17 3.42 -14.45
C HIS A 100 -8.60 4.61 -15.23
N PHE A 101 -7.38 5.04 -14.89
CA PHE A 101 -6.69 6.13 -15.58
C PHE A 101 -6.24 5.72 -16.98
N GLU A 102 -5.70 4.51 -17.12
CA GLU A 102 -5.29 3.94 -18.40
C GLU A 102 -6.46 3.84 -19.39
N ASN A 103 -7.61 3.33 -18.94
CA ASN A 103 -8.83 3.25 -19.75
C ASN A 103 -9.35 4.63 -20.22
N ARG A 104 -8.97 5.71 -19.52
CA ARG A 104 -9.32 7.09 -19.87
C ARG A 104 -8.21 7.83 -20.62
N LYS A 105 -7.10 7.14 -20.95
CA LYS A 105 -5.90 7.75 -21.56
C LYS A 105 -5.34 8.92 -20.73
N GLN A 106 -5.45 8.85 -19.41
CA GLN A 106 -4.96 9.86 -18.48
C GLN A 106 -3.74 9.35 -17.72
N SER A 107 -2.80 10.24 -17.39
CA SER A 107 -1.61 9.87 -16.61
C SER A 107 -1.95 9.69 -15.13
N PHE A 108 -1.92 8.44 -14.66
CA PHE A 108 -2.04 8.13 -13.24
C PHE A 108 -0.87 8.71 -12.42
N LEU A 109 0.36 8.62 -12.94
CA LEU A 109 1.56 9.14 -12.29
C LEU A 109 1.44 10.65 -12.03
N ALA A 110 0.97 11.41 -13.00
CA ALA A 110 0.76 12.85 -12.83
C ALA A 110 -0.28 13.16 -11.72
N SER A 111 -1.37 12.38 -11.66
CA SER A 111 -2.37 12.50 -10.59
C SER A 111 -1.79 12.13 -9.21
N LEU A 112 -0.98 11.08 -9.15
CA LEU A 112 -0.35 10.61 -7.92
C LEU A 112 0.64 11.64 -7.37
N ILE A 113 1.51 12.18 -8.22
CA ILE A 113 2.45 13.27 -7.89
C ILE A 113 1.68 14.50 -7.39
N LYS A 114 0.64 14.92 -8.12
CA LYS A 114 -0.20 16.07 -7.73
C LYS A 114 -0.82 15.90 -6.34
N ASN A 115 -1.32 14.71 -6.03
CA ASN A 115 -1.92 14.43 -4.72
C ASN A 115 -0.86 14.28 -3.62
N ALA A 116 0.32 13.73 -3.92
CA ALA A 116 1.43 13.71 -2.98
C ALA A 116 1.86 15.13 -2.58
N PHE A 117 1.96 16.04 -3.55
CA PHE A 117 2.23 17.47 -3.27
C PHE A 117 1.15 18.13 -2.42
N ARG A 118 -0.13 17.78 -2.61
CA ARG A 118 -1.21 18.28 -1.74
C ARG A 118 -1.01 17.84 -0.29
N VAL A 119 -0.63 16.59 -0.06
CA VAL A 119 -0.34 16.09 1.30
C VAL A 119 0.88 16.78 1.90
N LEU A 120 1.97 16.90 1.13
CA LEU A 120 3.17 17.61 1.58
C LEU A 120 2.85 19.06 2.00
N ARG A 121 2.02 19.76 1.23
CA ARG A 121 1.60 21.13 1.56
C ARG A 121 0.75 21.21 2.84
N LEU A 122 -0.06 20.20 3.12
CA LEU A 122 -0.85 20.13 4.35
C LEU A 122 0.04 19.88 5.58
N ILE A 123 1.09 19.08 5.43
CA ILE A 123 2.04 18.77 6.52
C ILE A 123 3.03 19.93 6.73
N PHE A 124 3.47 20.56 5.65
CA PHE A 124 4.46 21.64 5.65
C PHE A 124 3.89 22.90 4.98
N PRO A 125 3.03 23.67 5.69
CA PRO A 125 2.36 24.84 5.12
C PRO A 125 3.34 25.95 4.69
N PHE A 126 4.58 25.93 5.19
CA PHE A 126 5.64 26.87 4.86
C PHE A 126 6.36 26.59 3.54
N LEU A 127 6.12 25.45 2.87
CA LEU A 127 6.62 25.19 1.53
C LEU A 127 5.87 26.09 0.53
N LYS A 128 6.41 27.29 0.31
CA LYS A 128 5.95 28.25 -0.69
C LYS A 128 6.24 27.70 -2.09
N THR A 129 5.21 27.58 -2.91
CA THR A 129 5.33 27.18 -4.32
C THR A 129 5.93 28.34 -5.10
N SER A 130 7.22 28.27 -5.44
CA SER A 130 7.82 29.17 -6.43
C SER A 130 7.45 28.66 -7.82
N ARG A 131 6.72 29.47 -8.59
CA ARG A 131 6.55 29.21 -10.02
C ARG A 131 7.88 29.49 -10.71
N LEU A 132 8.60 28.44 -11.10
CA LEU A 132 9.63 28.55 -12.12
C LEU A 132 8.97 28.30 -13.47
N GLN A 133 8.76 29.39 -14.21
CA GLN A 133 8.40 29.38 -15.61
C GLN A 133 9.70 29.21 -16.40
N THR A 134 10.04 27.96 -16.71
CA THR A 134 11.06 27.64 -17.71
C THR A 134 10.36 27.21 -18.99
N ASP A 135 10.73 27.85 -20.08
CA ASP A 135 10.16 27.67 -21.42
C ASP A 135 10.00 26.18 -21.76
N GLY A 136 8.73 25.74 -21.90
CA GLY A 136 8.37 24.49 -22.56
C GLY A 136 8.13 23.24 -21.70
N LEU A 137 8.55 23.19 -20.43
CA LEU A 137 8.32 22.01 -19.57
C LEU A 137 7.98 22.44 -18.15
N THR A 138 6.70 22.39 -17.81
CA THR A 138 6.21 22.59 -16.44
C THR A 138 6.44 21.33 -15.61
N LEU A 139 7.69 21.13 -15.19
CA LEU A 139 8.01 20.28 -14.04
C LEU A 139 7.90 21.15 -12.79
N ALA A 140 6.90 20.87 -11.96
CA ALA A 140 6.87 21.38 -10.60
C ALA A 140 8.02 20.70 -9.83
N VAL A 141 9.16 21.37 -9.77
CA VAL A 141 10.14 21.19 -8.69
C VAL A 141 9.60 21.95 -7.46
N PHE A 142 9.93 21.46 -6.26
CA PHE A 142 9.48 21.86 -4.91
C PHE A 142 8.35 21.03 -4.32
#